data_AF-A0A0V0QU94-F1
#
_entry.id   AF-A0A0V0QU94-F1
#
_cell.length_a   1.000
_cell.length_b   1.000
_cell.length_c   1.000
_cell.angle_alpha   90.00
_cell.angle_beta   90.00
_cell.angle_gamma   90.00
#
_symmetry.space_group_name_H-M   'P 1'
#
loop_
_entity.id
_entity.type
_entity.pdbx_description
1 polymer ?
#
loop_
_entity_poly.entity_id
_entity_poly.type
_entity_poly.pdbx_seq_one_letter_code
_entity_poly.pdbx_strand_id
1 'polypeptide(L)'
;MVRKVLQKTVSKKVQAIKSKAPKTKNIKKQDDQQQKRVKSVRQQQKQAKKAMDEKKEKKNAENTKKTQKKVQNKKEVKQIKSKQTSAQKEKKVSAAKSQKQQKENNNNNKNKNKVTKQKKSGKAYQNVTIGIIGIGTITKAMVEGLCNARVNQEDKPKSLILSPRGEENSKKLAKQYPDIVKRVQSNQEVVDKSDWIVIGLRVPQVLETIPQLKFKNGQKIINLAAMPNDTFQTCIKTPKIKVTVIRACPLPSMALNVGAPILQPYDKEITELFGVVGHPFPVKTSQEIYSLQGLACLMGPQYGILQTCYDWLVKEQKIDAKTAKEFTMEMFNSIIIDAQHKVLNKGFTFQSMIDEQVKGGLNEANHQYAEKKQVYKQFNNILKATYQKMITKK
;
A
#
# COMPACT_ATOMS: atom_id res chain seq x y z
N MET A 1 -106.35 -25.06 -79.37
CA MET A 1 -107.06 -25.71 -78.23
C MET A 1 -106.13 -26.44 -77.24
N VAL A 2 -104.95 -26.92 -77.62
CA VAL A 2 -104.03 -27.67 -76.73
C VAL A 2 -103.40 -26.83 -75.58
N ARG A 3 -103.21 -25.52 -75.77
CA ARG A 3 -102.63 -24.61 -74.74
C ARG A 3 -103.50 -24.39 -73.50
N LYS A 4 -104.84 -24.47 -73.61
CA LYS A 4 -105.76 -24.22 -72.48
C LYS A 4 -105.92 -25.45 -71.57
N VAL A 5 -105.68 -26.66 -72.08
CA VAL A 5 -105.75 -27.91 -71.29
C VAL A 5 -104.48 -28.07 -70.44
N LEU A 6 -103.30 -27.74 -70.99
CA LEU A 6 -102.02 -27.78 -70.26
C LEU A 6 -101.96 -26.81 -69.06
N GLN A 7 -102.53 -25.61 -69.18
CA GLN A 7 -102.54 -24.65 -68.06
C GLN A 7 -103.42 -25.07 -66.88
N LYS A 8 -104.55 -25.76 -67.11
CA LYS A 8 -105.42 -26.24 -66.02
C LYS A 8 -104.79 -27.41 -65.25
N THR A 9 -104.04 -28.29 -65.92
CA THR A 9 -103.37 -29.44 -65.28
C THR A 9 -102.16 -29.02 -64.43
N VAL A 10 -101.41 -27.99 -64.86
CA VAL A 10 -100.29 -27.42 -64.08
C VAL A 10 -100.80 -26.68 -62.83
N SER A 11 -101.91 -25.93 -62.95
CA SER A 11 -102.47 -25.18 -61.81
C SER A 11 -102.96 -26.08 -60.67
N LYS A 12 -103.61 -27.22 -60.99
CA LYS A 12 -104.04 -28.20 -59.98
C LYS A 12 -102.87 -28.92 -59.30
N LYS A 13 -101.77 -29.22 -60.00
CA LYS A 13 -100.57 -29.81 -59.40
C LYS A 13 -99.81 -28.84 -58.49
N VAL A 14 -99.79 -27.55 -58.81
CA VAL A 14 -99.12 -26.53 -57.98
C VAL A 14 -99.88 -26.25 -56.67
N GLN A 15 -101.22 -26.35 -56.67
CA GLN A 15 -102.01 -26.25 -55.45
C GLN A 15 -101.88 -27.48 -54.52
N ALA A 16 -101.70 -28.69 -55.07
CA ALA A 16 -101.51 -29.90 -54.28
C ALA A 16 -100.12 -30.00 -53.60
N ILE A 17 -99.10 -29.30 -54.12
CA ILE A 17 -97.74 -29.28 -53.55
C ILE A 17 -97.62 -28.24 -52.43
N LYS A 18 -98.36 -27.13 -52.49
CA LYS A 18 -98.32 -26.06 -51.47
C LYS A 18 -99.01 -26.42 -50.15
N SER A 19 -99.82 -27.48 -50.09
CA SER A 19 -100.49 -27.93 -48.85
C SER A 19 -99.71 -28.99 -48.05
N LYS A 20 -98.53 -29.44 -48.51
CA LYS A 20 -97.69 -30.44 -47.82
C LYS A 20 -96.33 -29.94 -47.32
N ALA A 21 -96.07 -28.62 -47.33
CA ALA A 21 -94.84 -28.07 -46.76
C ALA A 21 -94.96 -27.86 -45.23
N PRO A 22 -94.09 -28.48 -44.41
CA PRO A 22 -94.13 -28.27 -42.96
C PRO A 22 -93.75 -26.82 -42.59
N LYS A 23 -94.43 -26.29 -41.57
CA LYS A 23 -94.35 -24.90 -41.08
C LYS A 23 -92.90 -24.49 -40.73
N THR A 24 -92.27 -23.68 -41.58
CA THR A 24 -90.91 -23.11 -41.46
C THR A 24 -90.67 -22.22 -40.22
N LYS A 25 -91.72 -21.86 -39.45
CA LYS A 25 -91.58 -21.09 -38.20
C LYS A 25 -91.06 -21.89 -37.00
N ASN A 26 -91.17 -23.23 -37.00
CA ASN A 26 -90.73 -24.05 -35.86
C ASN A 26 -89.22 -24.35 -35.87
N ILE A 27 -88.63 -24.48 -37.06
CA ILE A 27 -87.19 -24.80 -37.22
C ILE A 27 -86.31 -23.61 -36.81
N LYS A 28 -86.66 -22.38 -37.21
CA LYS A 28 -85.91 -21.17 -36.79
C LYS A 28 -85.90 -20.95 -35.27
N LYS A 29 -87.02 -21.23 -34.58
CA LYS A 29 -87.11 -21.10 -33.12
C LYS A 29 -86.25 -22.13 -32.38
N GLN A 30 -86.20 -23.37 -32.90
CA GLN A 30 -85.35 -24.42 -32.33
C GLN A 30 -83.87 -24.11 -32.53
N ASP A 31 -83.47 -23.60 -33.71
CA ASP A 31 -82.10 -23.24 -34.02
C ASP A 31 -81.60 -22.05 -33.17
N ASP A 32 -82.43 -21.03 -32.97
CA ASP A 32 -82.13 -19.89 -32.07
C ASP A 32 -81.98 -20.33 -30.60
N GLN A 33 -82.82 -21.26 -30.13
CA GLN A 33 -82.69 -21.84 -28.78
C GLN A 33 -81.41 -22.67 -28.63
N GLN A 34 -81.04 -23.42 -29.67
CA GLN A 34 -79.84 -24.24 -29.67
C GLN A 34 -78.58 -23.38 -29.68
N GLN A 35 -78.55 -22.30 -30.47
CA GLN A 35 -77.45 -21.33 -30.45
C GLN A 35 -77.32 -20.59 -29.11
N LYS A 36 -78.45 -20.24 -28.46
CA LYS A 36 -78.42 -19.65 -27.10
C LYS A 36 -77.87 -20.63 -26.06
N ARG A 37 -78.24 -21.92 -26.12
CA ARG A 37 -77.67 -22.96 -25.24
C ARG A 37 -76.16 -23.14 -25.47
N VAL A 38 -75.70 -23.19 -26.71
CA VAL A 38 -74.26 -23.31 -27.03
C VAL A 38 -73.46 -22.11 -26.51
N LYS A 39 -73.99 -20.89 -26.64
CA LYS A 39 -73.36 -19.68 -26.06
C LYS A 39 -73.30 -19.74 -24.53
N SER A 40 -74.38 -20.16 -23.87
CA SER A 40 -74.42 -20.35 -22.41
C SER A 40 -73.38 -21.37 -21.93
N VAL A 41 -73.28 -22.53 -22.58
CA VAL A 41 -72.31 -23.57 -22.22
C VAL A 41 -70.88 -23.09 -22.41
N ARG A 42 -70.57 -22.39 -23.51
CA ARG A 42 -69.24 -21.78 -23.73
C ARG A 42 -68.90 -20.74 -22.67
N GLN A 43 -69.88 -19.97 -22.20
CA GLN A 43 -69.66 -18.97 -21.16
C GLN A 43 -69.41 -19.61 -19.79
N GLN A 44 -70.15 -20.67 -19.44
CA GLN A 44 -69.90 -21.47 -18.24
C GLN A 44 -68.53 -22.16 -18.26
N GLN A 45 -68.11 -22.71 -19.42
CA GLN A 45 -66.77 -23.31 -19.57
C GLN A 45 -65.65 -22.27 -19.41
N LYS A 46 -65.83 -21.05 -19.93
CA LYS A 46 -64.85 -19.95 -19.73
C LYS A 46 -64.76 -19.54 -18.25
N GLN A 47 -65.89 -19.45 -17.55
CA GLN A 47 -65.91 -19.13 -16.11
C GLN A 47 -65.26 -20.24 -15.27
N ALA A 48 -65.54 -21.51 -15.59
CA ALA A 48 -64.93 -22.65 -14.91
C ALA A 48 -63.40 -22.70 -15.11
N LYS A 49 -62.91 -22.41 -16.32
CA LYS A 49 -61.47 -22.33 -16.61
C LYS A 49 -60.80 -21.20 -15.82
N LYS A 50 -61.42 -20.00 -15.81
CA LYS A 50 -60.92 -18.85 -15.04
C LYS A 50 -60.83 -19.16 -13.53
N ALA A 51 -61.85 -19.79 -12.96
CA ALA A 51 -61.85 -20.18 -11.55
C ALA A 51 -60.77 -21.24 -11.23
N MET A 52 -60.47 -22.13 -12.18
CA MET A 52 -59.41 -23.14 -12.01
C MET A 52 -58.02 -22.51 -12.07
N ASP A 53 -57.81 -21.54 -12.96
CA ASP A 53 -56.56 -20.78 -13.09
C ASP A 53 -56.31 -19.92 -11.84
N GLU A 54 -57.33 -19.22 -11.33
CA GLU A 54 -57.24 -18.45 -10.08
C GLU A 54 -56.91 -19.35 -8.86
N LYS A 55 -57.44 -20.57 -8.80
CA LYS A 55 -57.09 -21.55 -7.75
C LYS A 55 -55.64 -22.01 -7.87
N LYS A 56 -55.13 -22.24 -9.09
CA LYS A 56 -53.71 -22.60 -9.30
C LYS A 56 -52.79 -21.46 -8.90
N GLU A 57 -53.15 -20.22 -9.21
CA GLU A 57 -52.35 -19.04 -8.90
C GLU A 57 -52.26 -18.81 -7.38
N LYS A 58 -53.38 -18.94 -6.66
CA LYS A 58 -53.40 -18.89 -5.18
C LYS A 58 -52.53 -19.97 -4.55
N LYS A 59 -52.58 -21.21 -5.07
CA LYS A 59 -51.79 -22.33 -4.55
C LYS A 59 -50.29 -22.14 -4.80
N ASN A 60 -49.91 -21.57 -5.95
CA ASN A 60 -48.52 -21.20 -6.23
C ASN A 60 -48.04 -20.06 -5.32
N ALA A 61 -48.85 -19.02 -5.10
CA ALA A 61 -48.51 -17.91 -4.20
C ALA A 61 -48.26 -18.39 -2.75
N GLU A 62 -49.07 -19.31 -2.24
CA GLU A 62 -48.86 -19.91 -0.91
C GLU A 62 -47.56 -20.74 -0.83
N ASN A 63 -47.26 -21.53 -1.86
CA ASN A 63 -46.02 -22.32 -1.90
C ASN A 63 -44.78 -21.42 -1.97
N THR A 64 -44.84 -20.32 -2.73
CA THR A 64 -43.77 -19.33 -2.79
C THR A 64 -43.55 -18.66 -1.43
N LYS A 65 -44.62 -18.25 -0.74
CA LYS A 65 -44.53 -17.68 0.62
C LYS A 65 -43.94 -18.67 1.63
N LYS A 66 -44.35 -19.94 1.60
CA LYS A 66 -43.77 -21.01 2.47
C LYS A 66 -42.28 -21.22 2.19
N THR A 67 -41.87 -21.14 0.94
CA THR A 67 -40.47 -21.32 0.52
C THR A 67 -39.60 -20.13 0.95
N GLN A 68 -40.08 -18.90 0.76
CA GLN A 68 -39.40 -17.68 1.23
C GLN A 68 -39.22 -17.69 2.76
N LYS A 69 -40.25 -18.08 3.52
CA LYS A 69 -40.18 -18.18 4.98
C LYS A 69 -39.15 -19.22 5.45
N LYS A 70 -39.03 -20.36 4.76
CA LYS A 70 -37.98 -21.37 5.04
C LYS A 70 -36.56 -20.85 4.75
N VAL A 71 -36.39 -20.07 3.67
CA VAL A 71 -35.08 -19.48 3.31
C VAL A 71 -34.68 -18.41 4.32
N GLN A 72 -35.62 -17.58 4.76
CA GLN A 72 -35.37 -16.53 5.75
C GLN A 72 -34.97 -17.10 7.11
N ASN A 73 -35.70 -18.11 7.60
CA ASN A 73 -35.32 -18.81 8.84
C ASN A 73 -33.92 -19.45 8.75
N LYS A 74 -33.55 -20.05 7.59
CA LYS A 74 -32.19 -20.59 7.39
C LYS A 74 -31.11 -19.51 7.41
N LYS A 75 -31.39 -18.30 6.90
CA LYS A 75 -30.46 -17.16 6.95
C LYS A 75 -30.28 -16.64 8.37
N GLU A 76 -31.37 -16.49 9.13
CA GLU A 76 -31.32 -16.07 10.54
C GLU A 76 -30.53 -17.05 11.41
N VAL A 77 -30.78 -18.36 11.27
CA VAL A 77 -30.03 -19.39 12.01
C VAL A 77 -28.53 -19.35 11.69
N LYS A 78 -28.15 -19.14 10.41
CA LYS A 78 -26.74 -18.98 10.02
C LYS A 78 -26.11 -17.72 10.63
N GLN A 79 -26.86 -16.62 10.69
CA GLN A 79 -26.38 -15.35 11.24
C GLN A 79 -26.22 -15.39 12.77
N ILE A 80 -27.10 -16.13 13.48
CA ILE A 80 -26.96 -16.35 14.93
C ILE A 80 -25.72 -17.22 15.21
N LYS A 81 -25.52 -18.31 14.45
CA LYS A 81 -24.33 -19.17 14.60
C LYS A 81 -23.02 -18.42 14.31
N SER A 82 -23.00 -17.53 13.30
CA SER A 82 -21.80 -16.74 13.01
C SER A 82 -21.51 -15.73 14.13
N LYS A 83 -22.52 -15.02 14.64
CA LYS A 83 -22.37 -14.08 15.77
C LYS A 83 -21.87 -14.77 17.04
N GLN A 84 -22.38 -15.96 17.38
CA GLN A 84 -21.90 -16.73 18.53
C GLN A 84 -20.43 -17.18 18.37
N THR A 85 -20.04 -17.60 17.16
CA THR A 85 -18.66 -18.00 16.85
C THR A 85 -17.70 -16.82 16.93
N SER A 86 -18.10 -15.65 16.43
CA SER A 86 -17.30 -14.42 16.51
C SER A 86 -17.13 -13.95 17.96
N ALA A 87 -18.20 -13.95 18.76
CA ALA A 87 -18.13 -13.57 20.17
C ALA A 87 -17.22 -14.51 21.00
N GLN A 88 -17.22 -15.82 20.70
CA GLN A 88 -16.30 -16.76 21.33
C GLN A 88 -14.84 -16.54 20.91
N LYS A 89 -14.58 -16.20 19.63
CA LYS A 89 -13.23 -15.83 19.16
C LYS A 89 -12.75 -14.53 19.79
N GLU A 90 -13.60 -13.51 19.90
CA GLU A 90 -13.25 -12.23 20.54
C GLU A 90 -12.92 -12.40 22.02
N LYS A 91 -13.67 -13.22 22.77
CA LYS A 91 -13.35 -13.54 24.16
C LYS A 91 -12.00 -14.25 24.30
N LYS A 92 -11.67 -15.20 23.42
CA LYS A 92 -10.36 -15.88 23.42
C LYS A 92 -9.22 -14.93 23.04
N VAL A 93 -9.43 -14.03 22.06
CA VAL A 93 -8.44 -13.03 21.67
C VAL A 93 -8.23 -11.99 22.77
N SER A 94 -9.29 -11.56 23.45
CA SER A 94 -9.21 -10.64 24.60
C SER A 94 -8.43 -11.27 25.75
N ALA A 95 -8.71 -12.54 26.10
CA ALA A 95 -7.98 -13.25 27.16
C ALA A 95 -6.49 -13.44 26.81
N ALA A 96 -6.18 -13.77 25.55
CA ALA A 96 -4.80 -13.88 25.07
C ALA A 96 -4.08 -12.52 25.05
N LYS A 97 -4.78 -11.44 24.70
CA LYS A 97 -4.24 -10.07 24.78
C LYS A 97 -3.96 -9.65 26.22
N SER A 98 -4.86 -9.90 27.17
CA SER A 98 -4.64 -9.59 28.59
C SER A 98 -3.45 -10.35 29.18
N GLN A 99 -3.28 -11.62 28.83
CA GLN A 99 -2.12 -12.42 29.26
C GLN A 99 -0.81 -11.95 28.60
N LYS A 100 -0.86 -11.55 27.32
CA LYS A 100 0.31 -10.99 26.61
C LYS A 100 0.68 -9.61 27.16
N GLN A 101 -0.30 -8.79 27.50
CA GLN A 101 -0.11 -7.45 28.07
C GLN A 101 0.43 -7.51 29.51
N GLN A 102 0.05 -8.51 30.32
CA GLN A 102 0.68 -8.76 31.62
C GLN A 102 2.14 -9.23 31.48
N LYS A 103 2.45 -10.09 30.50
CA LYS A 103 3.84 -10.49 30.20
C LYS A 103 4.67 -9.32 29.65
N GLU A 104 4.09 -8.48 28.80
CA GLU A 104 4.72 -7.26 28.27
C GLU A 104 4.91 -6.20 29.37
N ASN A 105 3.96 -6.03 30.30
CA ASN A 105 4.13 -5.11 31.43
C ASN A 105 5.23 -5.56 32.40
N ASN A 106 5.35 -6.87 32.66
CA ASN A 106 6.44 -7.41 33.47
C ASN A 106 7.81 -7.28 32.78
N ASN A 107 7.87 -7.48 31.46
CA ASN A 107 9.08 -7.23 30.67
C ASN A 107 9.40 -5.73 30.54
N ASN A 108 8.38 -4.87 30.44
CA ASN A 108 8.53 -3.41 30.37
C ASN A 108 8.99 -2.82 31.69
N ASN A 109 8.61 -3.36 32.86
CA ASN A 109 9.17 -2.93 34.14
C ASN A 109 10.64 -3.36 34.31
N LYS A 110 11.01 -4.56 33.86
CA LYS A 110 12.43 -4.98 33.80
C LYS A 110 13.25 -4.15 32.81
N ASN A 111 12.68 -3.81 31.64
CA ASN A 111 13.32 -2.93 30.65
C ASN A 111 13.35 -1.47 31.10
N LYS A 112 12.32 -0.93 31.78
CA LYS A 112 12.34 0.42 32.34
C LYS A 112 13.45 0.59 33.36
N ASN A 113 13.70 -0.41 34.22
CA ASN A 113 14.83 -0.41 35.16
C ASN A 113 16.19 -0.55 34.46
N LYS A 114 16.25 -1.18 33.28
CA LYS A 114 17.46 -1.26 32.44
C LYS A 114 17.71 0.05 31.66
N VAL A 115 16.65 0.68 31.14
CA VAL A 115 16.67 1.96 30.42
C VAL A 115 16.96 3.13 31.36
N THR A 116 16.45 3.12 32.60
CA THR A 116 16.84 4.13 33.63
C THR A 116 18.27 3.95 34.13
N LYS A 117 18.82 2.73 34.15
CA LYS A 117 20.25 2.51 34.40
C LYS A 117 21.13 2.89 33.19
N GLN A 118 20.68 2.70 31.95
CA GLN A 118 21.40 3.15 30.75
C GLN A 118 21.38 4.67 30.53
N LYS A 119 20.34 5.39 30.97
CA LYS A 119 20.30 6.86 30.93
C LYS A 119 21.35 7.55 31.82
N LYS A 120 22.05 6.81 32.70
CA LYS A 120 23.11 7.38 33.57
C LYS A 120 24.52 7.31 32.97
N SER A 121 24.74 6.62 31.84
CA SER A 121 25.98 6.73 31.06
C SER A 121 25.68 7.50 29.77
N GLY A 122 26.25 8.69 29.59
CA GLY A 122 26.09 9.47 28.35
C GLY A 122 26.47 8.64 27.11
N LYS A 123 25.80 8.89 25.98
CA LYS A 123 26.13 8.24 24.70
C LYS A 123 27.51 8.74 24.25
N ALA A 124 28.37 7.85 23.75
CA ALA A 124 29.77 8.16 23.47
C ALA A 124 29.95 9.35 22.51
N TYR A 125 29.07 9.49 21.51
CA TYR A 125 29.16 10.57 20.51
C TYR A 125 28.94 11.98 21.10
N GLN A 126 28.34 12.11 22.28
CA GLN A 126 28.01 13.41 22.87
C GLN A 126 29.27 14.21 23.22
N ASN A 127 30.37 13.53 23.54
CA ASN A 127 31.66 14.15 23.86
C ASN A 127 32.62 14.20 22.66
N VAL A 128 32.17 13.73 21.49
CA VAL A 128 33.00 13.56 20.31
C VAL A 128 32.92 14.79 19.40
N THR A 129 34.07 15.19 18.87
CA THR A 129 34.18 16.12 17.75
C THR A 129 34.14 15.35 16.44
N ILE A 130 33.14 15.64 15.60
CA ILE A 130 32.96 14.98 14.30
C ILE A 130 33.45 15.89 13.18
N GLY A 131 34.47 15.44 12.47
CA GLY A 131 35.00 16.07 11.28
C GLY A 131 34.27 15.61 10.03
N ILE A 132 34.03 16.50 9.08
CA ILE A 132 33.35 16.18 7.82
C ILE A 132 34.19 16.68 6.65
N ILE A 133 34.64 15.73 5.81
CA ILE A 133 35.40 16.00 4.60
C ILE A 133 34.50 15.82 3.39
N GLY A 134 34.23 16.92 2.68
CA GLY A 134 33.31 16.98 1.55
C GLY A 134 31.87 17.30 1.96
N ILE A 135 31.45 18.55 1.74
CA ILE A 135 30.12 19.05 2.12
C ILE A 135 29.17 19.03 0.91
N GLY A 136 28.79 17.82 0.50
CA GLY A 136 27.77 17.58 -0.53
C GLY A 136 26.36 17.45 0.06
N THR A 137 25.38 17.04 -0.76
CA THR A 137 23.97 16.89 -0.37
C THR A 137 23.78 16.02 0.87
N ILE A 138 24.46 14.88 0.93
CA ILE A 138 24.31 13.91 2.02
C ILE A 138 24.96 14.43 3.31
N THR A 139 26.22 14.86 3.28
CA THR A 139 26.88 15.37 4.49
C THR A 139 26.22 16.65 5.01
N LYS A 140 25.73 17.52 4.13
CA LYS A 140 24.87 18.65 4.51
C LYS A 140 23.62 18.19 5.25
N ALA A 141 22.88 17.22 4.70
CA ALA A 141 21.69 16.67 5.34
C ALA A 141 22.01 16.05 6.71
N MET A 142 23.19 15.47 6.89
CA MET A 142 23.63 14.91 8.18
C MET A 142 23.82 16.04 9.20
N VAL A 143 24.51 17.12 8.82
CA VAL A 143 24.69 18.29 9.69
C VAL A 143 23.35 18.92 10.05
N GLU A 144 22.46 19.13 9.07
CA GLU A 144 21.12 19.68 9.29
C GLU A 144 20.29 18.77 10.22
N GLY A 145 20.38 17.45 10.05
CA GLY A 145 19.72 16.48 10.92
C GLY A 145 20.23 16.51 12.35
N LEU A 146 21.55 16.54 12.55
CA LEU A 146 22.18 16.61 13.88
C LEU A 146 21.92 17.96 14.57
N CYS A 147 21.76 19.04 13.80
CA CYS A 147 21.48 20.38 14.33
C CYS A 147 20.00 20.73 14.33
N ASN A 148 19.11 19.80 13.95
CA ASN A 148 17.67 20.06 13.88
C ASN A 148 17.13 20.49 15.24
N ALA A 149 16.21 21.45 15.26
CA ALA A 149 15.65 22.01 16.50
C ALA A 149 14.92 20.97 17.37
N ARG A 150 14.49 19.84 16.79
CA ARG A 150 13.87 18.71 17.52
C ARG A 150 14.90 17.81 18.22
N VAL A 151 16.18 17.99 17.95
CA VAL A 151 17.26 17.26 18.62
C VAL A 151 17.66 18.05 19.86
N ASN A 152 17.46 17.44 21.02
CA ASN A 152 17.85 18.03 22.30
C ASN A 152 19.36 18.26 22.35
N GLN A 153 19.80 19.23 23.16
CA GLN A 153 21.22 19.57 23.25
C GLN A 153 22.09 18.40 23.73
N GLU A 154 21.57 17.60 24.65
CA GLU A 154 22.24 16.38 25.12
C GLU A 154 22.34 15.28 24.05
N ASP A 155 21.53 15.32 23.00
CA ASP A 155 21.58 14.34 21.91
C ASP A 155 22.45 14.80 20.72
N LYS A 156 23.15 15.94 20.86
CA LYS A 156 24.09 16.46 19.87
C LYS A 156 25.53 16.03 20.17
N PRO A 157 26.41 15.92 19.14
CA PRO A 157 27.84 15.78 19.36
C PRO A 157 28.44 17.06 19.96
N LYS A 158 29.65 16.96 20.51
CA LYS A 158 30.36 18.10 21.12
C LYS A 158 30.55 19.25 20.14
N SER A 159 30.99 18.93 18.92
CA SER A 159 31.11 19.89 17.82
C SER A 159 31.22 19.20 16.47
N LEU A 160 30.92 19.95 15.41
CA LEU A 160 31.05 19.55 14.02
C LEU A 160 32.11 20.43 13.33
N ILE A 161 33.11 19.80 12.72
CA ILE A 161 34.19 20.51 12.01
C ILE A 161 34.07 20.25 10.51
N LEU A 162 33.83 21.29 9.73
CA LEU A 162 33.62 21.18 8.29
C LEU A 162 34.86 21.58 7.51
N SER A 163 35.22 20.75 6.55
CA SER A 163 36.27 21.08 5.59
C SER A 163 35.84 22.20 4.64
N PRO A 164 36.79 22.94 4.02
CA PRO A 164 36.46 23.99 3.07
C PRO A 164 35.87 23.46 1.76
N ARG A 165 35.94 22.15 1.51
CA ARG A 165 35.45 21.51 0.28
C ARG A 165 33.93 21.45 0.28
N GLY A 166 33.32 22.15 -0.68
CA GLY A 166 31.89 22.46 -0.64
C GLY A 166 31.64 23.81 0.04
N GLU A 167 32.42 24.81 -0.38
CA GLU A 167 32.51 26.16 0.20
C GLU A 167 31.15 26.74 0.58
N GLU A 168 30.23 26.80 -0.39
CA GLU A 168 28.89 27.36 -0.23
C GLU A 168 28.12 26.69 0.92
N ASN A 169 28.01 25.36 0.89
CA ASN A 169 27.31 24.62 1.94
C ASN A 169 28.04 24.74 3.29
N SER A 170 29.37 24.67 3.31
CA SER A 170 30.16 24.76 4.55
C SER A 170 29.97 26.12 5.24
N LYS A 171 29.98 27.23 4.48
CA LYS A 171 29.72 28.58 4.97
C LYS A 171 28.29 28.73 5.47
N LYS A 172 27.32 28.24 4.69
CA LYS A 172 25.91 28.29 5.06
C LYS A 172 25.64 27.55 6.39
N LEU A 173 26.16 26.34 6.55
CA LEU A 173 25.99 25.55 7.75
C LEU A 173 26.65 26.18 8.97
N ALA A 174 27.88 26.70 8.83
CA ALA A 174 28.57 27.39 9.94
C ALA A 174 27.83 28.67 10.37
N LYS A 175 27.26 29.42 9.41
CA LYS A 175 26.42 30.59 9.72
C LYS A 175 25.10 30.20 10.38
N GLN A 176 24.49 29.10 9.95
CA GLN A 176 23.18 28.66 10.44
C GLN A 176 23.25 28.02 11.83
N TYR A 177 24.37 27.37 12.17
CA TYR A 177 24.55 26.64 13.43
C TYR A 177 25.87 27.00 14.14
N PRO A 178 26.09 28.28 14.49
CA PRO A 178 27.38 28.78 14.97
C PRO A 178 27.85 28.15 16.29
N ASP A 179 26.90 27.67 17.11
CA ASP A 179 27.20 27.11 18.44
C ASP A 179 27.88 25.73 18.38
N ILE A 180 27.69 24.99 17.27
CA ILE A 180 28.16 23.60 17.13
C ILE A 180 29.01 23.38 15.88
N VAL A 181 28.77 24.14 14.80
CA VAL A 181 29.46 23.97 13.51
C VAL A 181 30.60 24.98 13.38
N LYS A 182 31.81 24.48 13.15
CA LYS A 182 33.00 25.28 12.85
C LYS A 182 33.57 24.90 11.49
N ARG A 183 33.97 25.90 10.70
CA ARG A 183 34.69 25.68 9.45
C ARG A 183 36.18 25.84 9.69
N VAL A 184 36.97 24.96 9.08
CA VAL A 184 38.44 24.98 9.13
C VAL A 184 39.06 25.21 7.75
N GLN A 185 40.37 25.42 7.67
CA GLN A 185 41.04 25.87 6.46
C GLN A 185 41.54 24.73 5.57
N SER A 186 41.63 23.50 6.08
CA SER A 186 42.09 22.35 5.30
C SER A 186 41.44 21.04 5.72
N ASN A 187 41.50 20.03 4.83
CA ASN A 187 41.08 18.67 5.17
C ASN A 187 41.96 18.06 6.28
N GLN A 188 43.25 18.39 6.33
CA GLN A 188 44.15 17.91 7.38
C GLN A 188 43.73 18.48 8.75
N GLU A 189 43.37 19.76 8.81
CA GLU A 189 42.88 20.37 10.05
C GLU A 189 41.58 19.71 10.56
N VAL A 190 40.72 19.23 9.67
CA VAL A 190 39.57 18.38 10.05
C VAL A 190 40.05 17.10 10.72
N VAL A 191 41.00 16.38 10.11
CA VAL A 191 41.53 15.12 10.65
C VAL A 191 42.19 15.34 12.01
N ASP A 192 42.96 16.41 12.16
CA ASP A 192 43.72 16.71 13.38
C ASP A 192 42.81 17.05 14.57
N LYS A 193 41.71 17.77 14.32
CA LYS A 193 40.79 18.26 15.37
C LYS A 193 39.62 17.34 15.69
N SER A 194 39.46 16.24 14.96
CA SER A 194 38.30 15.35 15.11
C SER A 194 38.65 14.02 15.77
N ASP A 195 37.69 13.43 16.46
CA ASP A 195 37.78 12.05 16.96
C ASP A 195 37.19 11.09 15.92
N TRP A 196 36.05 11.48 15.33
CA TRP A 196 35.39 10.74 14.25
C TRP A 196 35.37 11.57 12.97
N ILE A 197 35.45 10.91 11.81
CA ILE A 197 35.58 11.58 10.52
C ILE A 197 34.57 11.01 9.53
N VAL A 198 33.67 11.84 9.02
CA VAL A 198 32.74 11.52 7.94
C VAL A 198 33.39 11.87 6.60
N ILE A 199 33.48 10.90 5.70
CA ILE A 199 33.99 11.09 4.35
C ILE A 199 32.82 11.14 3.37
N GLY A 200 32.47 12.37 2.96
CA GLY A 200 31.42 12.69 1.99
C GLY A 200 31.93 12.92 0.57
N LEU A 201 33.00 12.22 0.18
CA LEU A 201 33.65 12.37 -1.13
C LEU A 201 33.17 11.32 -2.14
N ARG A 202 33.19 11.68 -3.43
CA ARG A 202 33.02 10.70 -4.50
C ARG A 202 34.29 9.86 -4.66
N VAL A 203 34.16 8.64 -5.18
CA VAL A 203 35.29 7.68 -5.29
C VAL A 203 36.56 8.28 -5.91
N PRO A 204 36.52 9.00 -7.05
CA PRO A 204 37.75 9.60 -7.61
C PRO A 204 38.43 10.58 -6.64
N GLN A 205 37.64 11.35 -5.89
CA GLN A 205 38.13 12.32 -4.92
C GLN A 205 38.68 11.64 -3.66
N VAL A 206 38.14 10.48 -3.27
CA VAL A 206 38.71 9.64 -2.21
C VAL A 206 40.12 9.19 -2.58
N LEU A 207 40.30 8.66 -3.79
CA LEU A 207 41.59 8.17 -4.30
C LEU A 207 42.65 9.27 -4.35
N GLU A 208 42.25 10.52 -4.60
CA GLU A 208 43.15 11.68 -4.62
C GLU A 208 43.44 12.23 -3.22
N THR A 209 42.39 12.37 -2.39
CA THR A 209 42.46 13.13 -1.13
C THR A 209 42.97 12.29 0.04
N ILE A 210 42.46 11.06 0.21
CA ILE A 210 42.75 10.24 1.40
C ILE A 210 44.24 9.88 1.53
N PRO A 211 44.99 9.57 0.46
CA PRO A 211 46.42 9.27 0.56
C PRO A 211 47.27 10.42 1.10
N GLN A 212 46.80 11.67 0.98
CA GLN A 212 47.52 12.86 1.43
C GLN A 212 47.29 13.18 2.90
N LEU A 213 46.28 12.57 3.53
CA LEU A 213 45.88 12.87 4.90
C LEU A 213 46.62 11.98 5.91
N LYS A 214 47.02 12.60 7.03
CA LYS A 214 47.65 11.93 8.17
C LYS A 214 46.61 11.66 9.24
N PHE A 215 46.03 10.45 9.24
CA PHE A 215 45.05 10.04 10.24
C PHE A 215 45.71 9.69 11.57
N LYS A 216 44.95 9.83 12.66
CA LYS A 216 45.40 9.50 14.02
C LYS A 216 44.94 8.09 14.42
N ASN A 217 45.74 7.43 15.25
CA ASN A 217 45.39 6.13 15.81
C ASN A 217 44.10 6.21 16.65
N GLY A 218 43.21 5.23 16.52
CA GLY A 218 41.96 5.14 17.27
C GLY A 218 40.80 5.97 16.69
N GLN A 219 41.00 6.72 15.60
CA GLN A 219 39.89 7.43 14.95
C GLN A 219 38.89 6.48 14.31
N LYS A 220 37.61 6.87 14.35
CA LYS A 220 36.56 6.23 13.56
C LYS A 220 36.33 7.00 12.27
N ILE A 221 36.27 6.29 11.16
CA ILE A 221 36.00 6.84 9.84
C ILE A 221 34.64 6.31 9.36
N ILE A 222 33.72 7.23 9.06
CA ILE A 222 32.42 6.96 8.48
C ILE A 222 32.53 7.22 6.97
N ASN A 223 32.70 6.15 6.21
CA ASN A 223 32.84 6.17 4.76
C ASN A 223 31.45 6.22 4.09
N LEU A 224 31.11 7.36 3.47
CA LEU A 224 29.90 7.51 2.65
C LEU A 224 30.17 7.30 1.15
N ALA A 225 31.42 7.12 0.75
CA ALA A 225 31.76 6.88 -0.64
C ALA A 225 31.19 5.53 -1.10
N ALA A 226 30.80 5.45 -2.37
CA ALA A 226 30.27 4.25 -2.99
C ALA A 226 31.37 3.21 -3.27
N MET A 227 32.12 2.81 -2.24
CA MET A 227 33.20 1.83 -2.29
C MET A 227 33.28 0.99 -1.01
N PRO A 228 33.82 -0.24 -1.06
CA PRO A 228 34.02 -1.09 0.11
C PRO A 228 35.01 -0.48 1.12
N ASN A 229 34.87 -0.86 2.40
CA ASN A 229 35.79 -0.41 3.45
C ASN A 229 37.22 -0.90 3.21
N ASP A 230 37.41 -2.14 2.77
CA ASP A 230 38.75 -2.67 2.50
C ASP A 230 39.46 -1.85 1.41
N THR A 231 38.75 -1.50 0.34
CA THR A 231 39.27 -0.62 -0.72
C THR A 231 39.52 0.80 -0.21
N PHE A 232 38.66 1.33 0.66
CA PHE A 232 38.89 2.63 1.28
C PHE A 232 40.13 2.61 2.17
N GLN A 233 40.33 1.54 2.95
CA GLN A 233 41.46 1.39 3.86
C GLN A 233 42.80 1.36 3.12
N THR A 234 42.87 0.79 1.90
CA THR A 234 44.12 0.82 1.11
C THR A 234 44.54 2.23 0.67
N CYS A 235 43.62 3.20 0.71
CA CYS A 235 43.90 4.60 0.41
C CYS A 235 44.60 5.32 1.57
N ILE A 236 44.51 4.80 2.80
CA ILE A 236 45.14 5.40 3.98
C ILE A 236 46.62 5.01 3.99
N LYS A 237 47.52 5.98 3.78
CA LYS A 237 48.96 5.73 3.67
C LYS A 237 49.75 5.98 4.95
N THR A 238 49.10 6.45 6.02
CA THR A 238 49.77 6.69 7.30
C THR A 238 50.28 5.35 7.88
N PRO A 239 51.59 5.20 8.11
CA PRO A 239 52.14 3.94 8.62
C PRO A 239 51.66 3.64 10.05
N LYS A 240 51.44 2.35 10.36
CA LYS A 240 51.25 1.82 11.73
C LYS A 240 50.06 2.38 12.52
N ILE A 241 49.06 2.99 11.86
CA ILE A 241 47.82 3.42 12.53
C ILE A 241 46.73 2.36 12.45
N LYS A 242 45.93 2.26 13.51
CA LYS A 242 44.68 1.49 13.53
C LYS A 242 43.52 2.47 13.51
N VAL A 243 42.68 2.35 12.48
CA VAL A 243 41.42 3.11 12.36
C VAL A 243 40.27 2.13 12.20
N THR A 244 39.11 2.49 12.75
CA THR A 244 37.86 1.75 12.50
C THR A 244 37.14 2.39 11.34
N VAL A 245 36.86 1.64 10.27
CA VAL A 245 36.12 2.15 9.11
C VAL A 245 34.72 1.53 9.09
N ILE A 246 33.71 2.40 9.11
CA ILE A 246 32.29 2.04 9.02
C ILE A 246 31.77 2.64 7.71
N ARG A 247 31.18 1.80 6.87
CA ARG A 247 30.44 2.24 5.68
C ARG A 247 29.05 2.65 6.13
N ALA A 248 28.60 3.80 5.65
CA ALA A 248 27.22 4.23 5.87
C ALA A 248 26.55 4.64 4.55
N CYS A 249 25.30 4.26 4.37
CA CYS A 249 24.47 4.64 3.23
C CYS A 249 23.20 5.38 3.70
N PRO A 250 23.32 6.66 4.11
CA PRO A 250 22.17 7.49 4.45
C PRO A 250 21.49 8.08 3.19
N LEU A 251 20.29 8.61 3.38
CA LEU A 251 19.51 9.34 2.37
C LEU A 251 19.32 10.81 2.79
N PRO A 252 19.01 11.72 1.84
CA PRO A 252 18.82 13.14 2.15
C PRO A 252 17.75 13.42 3.22
N SER A 253 16.78 12.52 3.40
CA SER A 253 15.70 12.65 4.38
C SER A 253 16.19 12.77 5.83
N MET A 254 17.44 12.38 6.11
CA MET A 254 18.01 12.48 7.46
C MET A 254 18.11 13.94 7.96
N ALA A 255 18.08 14.94 7.07
CA ALA A 255 17.94 16.35 7.44
C ALA A 255 16.65 16.63 8.23
N LEU A 256 15.62 15.80 7.98
CA LEU A 256 14.33 15.83 8.65
C LEU A 256 14.25 14.81 9.79
N ASN A 257 15.38 14.25 10.23
CA ASN A 257 15.48 13.18 11.24
C ASN A 257 14.65 11.92 10.89
N VAL A 258 14.43 11.66 9.60
CA VAL A 258 13.73 10.47 9.12
C VAL A 258 14.58 9.74 8.09
N GLY A 259 14.48 8.42 8.05
CA GLY A 259 15.18 7.59 7.08
C GLY A 259 15.70 6.30 7.68
N ALA A 260 16.39 5.52 6.84
CA ALA A 260 16.87 4.17 7.14
C ALA A 260 18.36 4.03 6.79
N PRO A 261 19.28 4.73 7.48
CA PRO A 261 20.70 4.64 7.17
C PRO A 261 21.22 3.21 7.39
N ILE A 262 21.85 2.64 6.37
CA ILE A 262 22.45 1.30 6.47
C ILE A 262 23.89 1.43 6.93
N LEU A 263 24.34 0.61 7.88
CA LEU A 263 25.68 0.67 8.46
C LEU A 263 26.40 -0.67 8.35
N GLN A 264 27.69 -0.68 7.98
CA GLN A 264 28.51 -1.90 7.97
C GLN A 264 29.99 -1.62 8.31
N PRO A 265 30.61 -2.36 9.24
CA PRO A 265 29.98 -3.34 10.13
C PRO A 265 29.14 -2.64 11.22
N TYR A 266 28.51 -3.42 12.10
CA TYR A 266 27.89 -2.86 13.30
C TYR A 266 28.95 -2.20 14.20
N ASP A 267 28.72 -0.93 14.51
CA ASP A 267 29.41 -0.19 15.57
C ASP A 267 28.34 0.48 16.44
N LYS A 268 28.38 0.21 17.75
CA LYS A 268 27.36 0.69 18.69
C LYS A 268 27.26 2.22 18.68
N GLU A 269 28.39 2.91 18.75
CA GLU A 269 28.43 4.36 18.92
C GLU A 269 28.02 5.09 17.63
N ILE A 270 28.45 4.57 16.48
CA ILE A 270 27.99 5.08 15.18
C ILE A 270 26.49 4.80 14.98
N THR A 271 26.00 3.63 15.37
CA THR A 271 24.57 3.31 15.32
C THR A 271 23.77 4.28 16.19
N GLU A 272 24.22 4.55 17.41
CA GLU A 272 23.58 5.54 18.30
C GLU A 272 23.57 6.95 17.68
N LEU A 273 24.67 7.39 17.03
CA LEU A 273 24.73 8.67 16.33
C LEU A 273 23.72 8.74 15.17
N PHE A 274 23.67 7.72 14.31
CA PHE A 274 22.71 7.69 13.20
C PHE A 274 21.25 7.57 13.69
N GLY A 275 21.03 7.07 14.91
CA GLY A 275 19.75 7.09 15.60
C GLY A 275 19.19 8.48 15.88
N VAL A 276 20.04 9.52 15.90
CA VAL A 276 19.62 10.93 16.03
C VAL A 276 18.97 11.44 14.74
N VAL A 277 19.42 10.94 13.58
CA VAL A 277 19.02 11.44 12.25
C VAL A 277 18.13 10.46 11.47
N GLY A 278 17.76 9.33 12.06
CA GLY A 278 16.87 8.34 11.46
C GLY A 278 16.86 7.02 12.23
N HIS A 279 16.47 5.93 11.56
CA HIS A 279 16.44 4.59 12.12
C HIS A 279 17.53 3.70 11.47
N PRO A 280 18.70 3.53 12.09
CA PRO A 280 19.81 2.81 11.48
C PRO A 280 19.60 1.31 11.39
N PHE A 281 20.02 0.73 10.27
CA PHE A 281 20.03 -0.71 9.99
C PHE A 281 21.46 -1.21 9.90
N PRO A 282 22.07 -1.66 11.02
CA PRO A 282 23.39 -2.26 10.99
C PRO A 282 23.33 -3.66 10.37
N VAL A 283 24.29 -3.94 9.48
CA VAL A 283 24.44 -5.21 8.79
C VAL A 283 25.87 -5.74 8.95
N LYS A 284 26.06 -7.03 8.68
CA LYS A 284 27.32 -7.74 8.92
C LYS A 284 28.13 -7.89 7.65
N THR A 285 27.46 -8.20 6.54
CA THR A 285 28.12 -8.64 5.31
C THR A 285 27.99 -7.61 4.19
N SER A 286 28.92 -7.67 3.24
CA SER A 286 28.87 -6.83 2.04
C SER A 286 27.64 -7.14 1.18
N GLN A 287 27.21 -8.41 1.16
CA GLN A 287 25.98 -8.81 0.48
C GLN A 287 24.75 -8.11 1.08
N GLU A 288 24.64 -8.03 2.40
CA GLU A 288 23.52 -7.36 3.08
C GLU A 288 23.49 -5.86 2.76
N ILE A 289 24.64 -5.14 2.87
CA ILE A 289 24.65 -3.70 2.57
C ILE A 289 24.29 -3.44 1.10
N TYR A 290 24.79 -4.25 0.16
CA TYR A 290 24.47 -4.08 -1.26
C TYR A 290 23.01 -4.39 -1.56
N SER A 291 22.43 -5.40 -0.90
CA SER A 291 21.01 -5.73 -1.06
C SER A 291 20.11 -4.58 -0.58
N LEU A 292 20.38 -4.06 0.62
CA LEU A 292 19.61 -2.93 1.17
C LEU A 292 19.87 -1.63 0.40
N GLN A 293 21.10 -1.39 -0.04
CA GLN A 293 21.43 -0.23 -0.88
C GLN A 293 20.72 -0.31 -2.23
N GLY A 294 20.57 -1.51 -2.80
CA GLY A 294 19.77 -1.73 -4.01
C GLY A 294 18.33 -1.27 -3.84
N LEU A 295 17.74 -1.54 -2.67
CA LEU A 295 16.41 -1.04 -2.32
C LEU A 295 16.40 0.49 -2.16
N ALA A 296 17.39 1.07 -1.49
CA ALA A 296 17.50 2.52 -1.33
C ALA A 296 17.63 3.27 -2.67
N CYS A 297 18.17 2.62 -3.70
CA CYS A 297 18.24 3.15 -5.07
C CYS A 297 16.87 3.22 -5.78
N LEU A 298 15.79 2.70 -5.18
CA LEU A 298 14.43 2.86 -5.72
C LEU A 298 13.83 4.26 -5.52
N MET A 299 14.57 5.21 -4.92
CA MET A 299 14.12 6.61 -4.80
C MET A 299 13.72 7.22 -6.15
N GLY A 300 14.51 7.01 -7.21
CA GLY A 300 14.19 7.48 -8.55
C GLY A 300 12.89 6.85 -9.11
N PRO A 301 12.78 5.51 -9.15
CA PRO A 301 11.54 4.81 -9.48
C PRO A 301 10.32 5.28 -8.68
N GLN A 302 10.46 5.53 -7.37
CA GLN A 302 9.39 6.04 -6.52
C GLN A 302 8.93 7.42 -6.98
N TYR A 303 9.85 8.35 -7.26
CA TYR A 303 9.50 9.66 -7.80
C TYR A 303 8.85 9.57 -9.20
N GLY A 304 9.26 8.60 -10.01
CA GLY A 304 8.60 8.31 -11.29
C GLY A 304 7.14 7.89 -11.13
N ILE A 305 6.81 7.06 -10.13
CA ILE A 305 5.43 6.71 -9.79
C ILE A 305 4.64 7.96 -9.39
N LEU A 306 5.18 8.76 -8.46
CA LEU A 306 4.53 9.99 -8.00
C LEU A 306 4.26 10.96 -9.16
N GLN A 307 5.24 11.16 -10.05
CA GLN A 307 5.10 12.00 -11.23
C GLN A 307 4.03 11.46 -12.19
N THR A 308 3.97 10.13 -12.38
CA THR A 308 2.97 9.49 -13.26
C THR A 308 1.56 9.70 -12.73
N CYS A 309 1.32 9.51 -11.43
CA CYS A 309 0.02 9.75 -10.82
C CYS A 309 -0.37 11.23 -10.86
N TYR A 310 0.57 12.12 -10.56
CA TYR A 310 0.35 13.57 -10.66
C TYR A 310 -0.03 13.99 -12.09
N ASP A 311 0.72 13.51 -13.09
CA ASP A 311 0.46 13.82 -14.49
C ASP A 311 -0.91 13.33 -14.94
N TRP A 312 -1.32 12.13 -14.52
CA TRP A 312 -2.65 11.60 -14.79
C TRP A 312 -3.75 12.51 -14.21
N LEU A 313 -3.60 12.94 -12.95
CA LEU A 313 -4.57 13.84 -12.29
C LEU A 313 -4.68 15.18 -13.02
N VAL A 314 -3.55 15.79 -13.40
CA VAL A 314 -3.55 17.11 -14.04
C VAL A 314 -3.96 17.03 -15.52
N LYS A 315 -3.33 16.13 -16.28
CA LYS A 315 -3.45 16.11 -17.75
C LYS A 315 -4.72 15.42 -18.21
N GLU A 316 -5.11 14.33 -17.55
CA GLU A 316 -6.28 13.54 -17.96
C GLU A 316 -7.51 13.91 -17.14
N GLN A 317 -7.39 13.99 -15.81
CA GLN A 317 -8.53 14.29 -14.94
C GLN A 317 -8.79 15.79 -14.75
N LYS A 318 -7.91 16.66 -15.27
CA LYS A 318 -8.03 18.13 -15.22
C LYS A 318 -8.16 18.68 -13.80
N ILE A 319 -7.55 18.01 -12.82
CA ILE A 319 -7.46 18.51 -11.45
C ILE A 319 -6.43 19.64 -11.38
N ASP A 320 -6.70 20.64 -10.54
CA ASP A 320 -5.75 21.72 -10.24
C ASP A 320 -4.37 21.17 -9.82
N ALA A 321 -3.30 21.78 -10.34
CA ALA A 321 -1.94 21.29 -10.18
C ALA A 321 -1.47 21.28 -8.72
N LYS A 322 -1.86 22.29 -7.92
CA LYS A 322 -1.51 22.33 -6.50
C LYS A 322 -2.20 21.18 -5.77
N THR A 323 -3.51 21.03 -5.99
CA THR A 323 -4.33 19.95 -5.40
C THR A 323 -3.81 18.57 -5.79
N ALA A 324 -3.49 18.34 -7.07
CA ALA A 324 -2.98 17.06 -7.56
C ALA A 324 -1.64 16.68 -6.91
N LYS A 325 -0.74 17.66 -6.73
CA LYS A 325 0.57 17.44 -6.10
C LYS A 325 0.43 17.13 -4.62
N GLU A 326 -0.35 17.94 -3.89
CA GLU A 326 -0.60 17.75 -2.45
C GLU A 326 -1.28 16.40 -2.20
N PHE A 327 -2.36 16.09 -2.93
CA PHE A 327 -3.06 14.82 -2.77
C PHE A 327 -2.18 13.61 -3.12
N THR A 328 -1.39 13.68 -4.19
CA THR A 328 -0.48 12.57 -4.55
C THR A 328 0.52 12.29 -3.43
N MET A 329 1.14 13.33 -2.86
CA MET A 329 2.08 13.16 -1.76
C MET A 329 1.40 12.60 -0.50
N GLU A 330 0.29 13.19 -0.09
CA GLU A 330 -0.43 12.78 1.13
C GLU A 330 -0.98 11.35 1.01
N MET A 331 -1.53 10.99 -0.15
CA MET A 331 -2.08 9.65 -0.38
C MET A 331 -0.99 8.57 -0.24
N PHE A 332 0.15 8.71 -0.93
CA PHE A 332 1.23 7.71 -0.81
C PHE A 332 1.84 7.68 0.59
N ASN A 333 1.99 8.83 1.25
CA ASN A 333 2.47 8.90 2.62
C ASN A 333 1.52 8.18 3.60
N SER A 334 0.21 8.39 3.46
CA SER A 334 -0.81 7.76 4.32
C SER A 334 -0.79 6.24 4.25
N ILE A 335 -0.54 5.67 3.05
CA ILE A 335 -0.41 4.22 2.85
C ILE A 335 0.82 3.68 3.61
N ILE A 336 1.95 4.37 3.53
CA ILE A 336 3.17 3.95 4.23
C ILE A 336 3.02 4.05 5.75
N ILE A 337 2.34 5.10 6.24
CA ILE A 337 2.05 5.27 7.68
C ILE A 337 1.13 4.15 8.18
N ASP A 338 0.04 3.83 7.46
CA ASP A 338 -0.85 2.72 7.84
C ASP A 338 -0.10 1.38 7.83
N ALA A 339 0.69 1.11 6.78
CA ALA A 339 1.50 -0.09 6.69
C ALA A 339 2.48 -0.20 7.88
N GLN A 340 3.18 0.88 8.21
CA GLN A 340 4.08 0.93 9.37
C GLN A 340 3.33 0.63 10.67
N HIS A 341 2.19 1.28 10.89
CA HIS A 341 1.36 1.04 12.08
C HIS A 341 0.89 -0.42 12.16
N LYS A 342 0.44 -1.01 11.05
CA LYS A 342 -0.02 -2.41 10.99
C LYS A 342 1.11 -3.42 11.23
N VAL A 343 2.30 -3.20 10.66
CA VAL A 343 3.47 -4.06 10.93
C VAL A 343 3.84 -3.99 12.40
N LEU A 344 4.05 -2.78 12.93
CA LEU A 344 4.61 -2.60 14.28
C LEU A 344 3.62 -2.98 15.40
N ASN A 345 2.32 -2.71 15.23
CA ASN A 345 1.35 -2.84 16.32
C ASN A 345 0.37 -4.00 16.14
N LYS A 346 0.21 -4.53 14.92
CA LYS A 346 -0.78 -5.58 14.62
C LYS A 346 -0.16 -6.87 14.09
N GLY A 347 1.14 -6.91 13.82
CA GLY A 347 1.84 -8.10 13.31
C GLY A 347 1.43 -8.49 11.89
N PHE A 348 0.97 -7.51 11.10
CA PHE A 348 0.60 -7.75 9.70
C PHE A 348 1.83 -8.01 8.85
N THR A 349 1.71 -8.90 7.88
CA THR A 349 2.62 -9.01 6.73
C THR A 349 2.13 -8.11 5.60
N PHE A 350 2.99 -7.76 4.64
CA PHE A 350 2.54 -7.03 3.45
C PHE A 350 1.48 -7.82 2.65
N GLN A 351 1.57 -9.16 2.62
CA GLN A 351 0.54 -10.00 2.01
C GLN A 351 -0.81 -9.85 2.72
N SER A 352 -0.83 -9.88 4.06
CA SER A 352 -2.09 -9.72 4.81
C SER A 352 -2.75 -8.35 4.58
N MET A 353 -1.98 -7.31 4.24
CA MET A 353 -2.53 -5.99 3.88
C MET A 353 -3.15 -5.99 2.47
N ILE A 354 -2.64 -6.81 1.56
CA ILE A 354 -3.25 -7.03 0.25
C ILE A 354 -4.56 -7.81 0.43
N ASP A 355 -4.53 -8.88 1.23
CA ASP A 355 -5.68 -9.75 1.47
C ASP A 355 -6.83 -9.07 2.24
N GLU A 356 -6.54 -7.99 2.99
CA GLU A 356 -7.55 -7.19 3.71
C GLU A 356 -8.45 -6.38 2.76
N GLN A 357 -8.04 -6.19 1.50
CA GLN A 357 -8.80 -5.39 0.54
C GLN A 357 -10.17 -6.02 0.23
N VAL A 358 -11.15 -5.16 -0.04
CA VAL A 358 -12.52 -5.60 -0.38
C VAL A 358 -12.49 -6.41 -1.67
N LYS A 359 -12.90 -7.68 -1.58
CA LYS A 359 -13.03 -8.58 -2.74
C LYS A 359 -14.03 -8.01 -3.76
N GLY A 360 -13.63 -7.95 -5.01
CA GLY A 360 -14.32 -7.29 -6.12
C GLY A 360 -14.21 -5.75 -6.10
N GLY A 361 -13.45 -5.18 -5.17
CA GLY A 361 -13.26 -3.74 -5.04
C GLY A 361 -12.18 -3.16 -5.96
N LEU A 362 -12.14 -1.83 -6.07
CA LEU A 362 -11.23 -1.12 -6.97
C LEU A 362 -9.74 -1.33 -6.63
N ASN A 363 -9.40 -1.47 -5.34
CA ASN A 363 -8.02 -1.73 -4.93
C ASN A 363 -7.53 -3.12 -5.39
N GLU A 364 -8.37 -4.14 -5.26
CA GLU A 364 -8.05 -5.50 -5.73
C GLU A 364 -7.89 -5.51 -7.25
N ALA A 365 -8.78 -4.83 -7.98
CA ALA A 365 -8.71 -4.73 -9.44
C ALA A 365 -7.40 -4.09 -9.93
N ASN A 366 -6.95 -3.01 -9.26
CA ASN A 366 -5.67 -2.37 -9.56
C ASN A 366 -4.48 -3.29 -9.26
N HIS A 367 -4.51 -4.02 -8.14
CA HIS A 367 -3.46 -4.98 -7.80
C HIS A 367 -3.36 -6.11 -8.84
N GLN A 368 -4.48 -6.74 -9.18
CA GLN A 368 -4.54 -7.81 -10.19
C GLN A 368 -4.07 -7.32 -11.58
N TYR A 369 -4.39 -6.09 -11.94
CA TYR A 369 -3.89 -5.49 -13.18
C TYR A 369 -2.36 -5.35 -13.15
N ALA A 370 -1.79 -4.85 -12.06
CA ALA A 370 -0.35 -4.72 -11.89
C ALA A 370 0.36 -6.09 -11.95
N GLU A 371 -0.22 -7.13 -11.34
CA GLU A 371 0.27 -8.51 -11.43
C GLU A 371 0.25 -9.03 -12.87
N LYS A 372 -0.88 -8.89 -13.57
CA LYS A 372 -1.04 -9.30 -14.97
C LYS A 372 -0.04 -8.59 -15.89
N LYS A 373 0.27 -7.33 -15.61
CA LYS A 373 1.28 -6.53 -16.32
C LYS A 373 2.71 -6.74 -15.83
N GLN A 374 2.93 -7.65 -14.87
CA GLN A 374 4.23 -8.01 -14.32
C GLN A 374 4.98 -6.81 -13.70
N VAL A 375 4.27 -5.80 -13.18
CA VAL A 375 4.89 -4.59 -12.62
C VAL A 375 5.88 -4.96 -11.50
N TYR A 376 5.47 -5.81 -10.56
CA TYR A 376 6.32 -6.23 -9.44
C TYR A 376 7.55 -7.04 -9.88
N LYS A 377 7.44 -7.80 -10.98
CA LYS A 377 8.58 -8.52 -11.57
C LYS A 377 9.61 -7.53 -12.13
N GLN A 378 9.18 -6.39 -12.70
CA GLN A 378 10.11 -5.38 -13.18
C GLN A 378 10.87 -4.70 -12.04
N PHE A 379 10.23 -4.46 -10.89
CA PHE A 379 10.95 -4.01 -9.69
C PHE A 379 12.03 -5.02 -9.26
N ASN A 380 11.72 -6.31 -9.28
CA ASN A 380 12.72 -7.35 -8.99
C ASN A 380 13.90 -7.30 -9.99
N ASN A 381 13.64 -7.09 -11.27
CA ASN A 381 14.68 -6.95 -12.30
C ASN A 381 15.56 -5.71 -12.07
N ILE A 382 14.96 -4.57 -11.71
CA ILE A 382 15.70 -3.34 -11.39
C ILE A 382 16.63 -3.57 -10.20
N LEU A 383 16.13 -4.22 -9.13
CA LEU A 383 16.94 -4.56 -7.96
C LEU A 383 18.09 -5.50 -8.31
N LYS A 384 17.84 -6.53 -9.11
CA LYS A 384 18.88 -7.45 -9.59
C LYS A 384 19.95 -6.71 -10.39
N ALA A 385 19.57 -5.88 -11.36
CA ALA A 385 20.51 -5.12 -12.18
C ALA A 385 21.36 -4.16 -11.32
N THR A 386 20.73 -3.49 -10.35
CA THR A 386 21.42 -2.59 -9.41
C THR A 386 22.42 -3.34 -8.53
N TYR A 387 22.00 -4.49 -7.99
CA TYR A 387 22.86 -5.35 -7.17
C TYR A 387 24.06 -5.86 -7.97
N GLN A 388 23.84 -6.37 -9.18
CA GLN A 388 24.91 -6.83 -10.06
C GLN A 388 25.94 -5.72 -10.33
N LYS A 389 25.47 -4.51 -10.64
CA LYS A 389 26.35 -3.35 -10.84
C LYS A 389 27.20 -3.00 -9.62
N MET A 390 26.75 -3.28 -8.40
CA MET A 390 27.52 -3.01 -7.18
C MET A 390 28.55 -4.09 -6.87
N ILE A 391 28.28 -5.36 -7.22
CA ILE A 391 29.18 -6.47 -6.93
C ILE A 391 30.22 -6.73 -8.03
N THR A 392 29.94 -6.31 -9.27
CA THR A 392 30.93 -6.36 -10.35
C THR A 392 31.99 -5.27 -10.09
N LYS A 393 33.19 -5.69 -9.67
CA LYS A 393 34.33 -4.80 -9.43
C LYS A 393 34.59 -3.93 -10.68
N LYS A 394 34.68 -2.62 -10.49
CA LYS A 394 35.36 -1.72 -11.42
C LYS A 394 36.77 -1.46 -10.93
#